data_AF-A0A9X0CSZ1-F1
#
_entry.id   AF-A0A9X0CSZ1-F1
#
_cell.length_a   1.000
_cell.length_b   1.000
_cell.length_c   1.000
_cell.angle_alpha   90.00
_cell.angle_beta   90.00
_cell.angle_gamma   90.00
#
_symmetry.space_group_name_H-M   'P 1'
#
loop_
_entity.id
_entity.type
_entity.pdbx_description
1 polymer ?
#
loop_
_entity_poly.entity_id
_entity_poly.type
_entity_poly.pdbx_seq_one_letter_code
_entity_poly.pdbx_strand_id
1 'polypeptide(L)'
;MARVIKLVLLLTSLYASQMSAFVIESIIGGAIISSSLYAVPTIYCQFTECCRGKWIAPNITGLQTSLGRRVFGQHLVTKTVLKAVAGHLNNKSPSKALALSFNGWTGSGKNFVSKIIAEHIFRKGMDSNFVHQIIATHDFPHQSDVEYYKRQLRSLVAGSVSKCSRSLFIFDEMDKMPTGLIDILKPYLDHYPDVGKIDYRQSIFIFLSNTGGHLINNAVLTHWKEERKERT
;
A
#
# COMPACT_ATOMS: atom_id res chain seq x y z
N MET A 1 42.37 44.01 54.60
CA MET A 1 42.57 43.04 53.49
C MET A 1 41.98 41.66 53.76
N ALA A 2 42.33 40.97 54.85
CA ALA A 2 41.91 39.57 55.09
C ALA A 2 40.37 39.33 55.14
N ARG A 3 39.58 40.28 55.66
CA ARG A 3 38.11 40.17 55.72
C ARG A 3 37.43 40.26 54.35
N VAL A 4 37.98 41.09 53.45
CA VAL A 4 37.46 41.26 52.08
C VAL A 4 37.77 40.01 51.25
N ILE A 5 38.96 39.43 51.42
CA ILE A 5 39.35 38.18 50.73
C ILE A 5 38.47 37.00 51.17
N LYS A 6 38.17 36.88 52.47
CA LYS A 6 37.23 35.85 52.96
C LYS A 6 35.81 36.03 52.40
N LEU A 7 35.33 37.27 52.29
CA LEU A 7 34.00 37.55 51.75
C LEU A 7 33.92 37.25 50.25
N VAL A 8 34.95 37.61 49.49
CA VAL A 8 35.06 37.27 48.06
C VAL A 8 35.13 35.76 47.87
N LEU A 9 35.93 35.04 48.66
CA LEU A 9 36.01 33.57 48.59
C LEU A 9 34.67 32.90 48.92
N LEU A 10 33.97 33.35 49.97
CA LEU A 10 32.64 32.85 50.34
C LEU A 10 31.61 33.12 49.22
N LEU A 11 31.60 34.32 48.65
CA LEU A 11 30.73 34.67 47.52
C LEU A 11 31.04 33.82 46.28
N THR A 12 32.31 33.61 45.94
CA THR A 12 32.69 32.75 44.80
C THR A 12 32.31 31.28 45.02
N SER A 13 32.41 30.76 46.25
CA SER A 13 31.99 29.39 46.56
C SER A 13 30.47 29.20 46.50
N LEU A 14 29.68 30.20 46.88
CA LEU A 14 28.23 30.17 46.73
C LEU A 14 27.82 30.17 45.25
N TYR A 15 28.43 31.04 44.43
CA TYR A 15 28.16 31.11 42.99
C TYR A 15 28.57 29.83 42.23
N ALA A 16 29.68 29.20 42.61
CA ALA A 16 30.14 27.95 41.98
C ALA A 16 29.16 26.77 42.22
N SER A 17 28.51 26.73 43.38
CA SER A 17 27.53 25.67 43.72
C SER A 17 26.19 25.81 42.98
N GLN A 18 25.86 26.99 42.46
CA GLN A 18 24.60 27.26 41.75
C GLN A 18 24.70 26.95 40.25
N MET A 19 25.91 26.95 39.68
CA MET A 19 26.14 26.66 38.25
C MET A 19 26.16 25.16 37.93
N SER A 20 26.47 24.29 38.88
CA SER A 20 26.48 22.84 38.65
C SER A 20 25.08 22.24 38.56
N ALA A 21 24.10 22.76 39.31
CA ALA A 21 22.73 22.22 39.31
C ALA A 21 21.98 22.48 37.98
N PHE A 22 22.16 23.65 37.36
CA PHE A 22 21.46 24.03 36.12
C PHE A 22 22.00 23.28 34.88
N VAL A 23 23.28 22.93 34.88
CA VAL A 23 23.92 22.21 33.78
C VAL A 23 23.53 20.71 33.81
N ILE A 24 23.32 20.13 35.00
CA ILE A 24 22.93 18.72 35.13
C ILE A 24 21.48 18.50 34.66
N GLU A 25 20.55 19.42 34.93
CA GLU A 25 19.18 19.32 34.40
C GLU A 25 19.10 19.51 32.88
N SER A 26 19.97 20.35 32.31
CA SER A 26 20.03 20.59 30.86
C SER A 26 20.58 19.40 30.08
N ILE A 27 21.55 18.66 30.65
CA ILE A 27 22.15 17.48 30.02
C ILE A 27 21.20 16.28 30.07
N ILE A 28 20.49 16.10 31.18
CA ILE A 28 19.50 15.01 31.34
C ILE A 28 18.24 15.33 30.53
N GLY A 29 17.76 16.59 30.51
CA GLY A 29 16.61 17.02 29.71
C GLY A 29 16.86 16.89 28.20
N GLY A 30 18.02 17.33 27.70
CA GLY A 30 18.35 17.27 26.26
C GLY A 30 18.56 15.85 25.71
N ALA A 31 19.13 14.94 26.51
CA ALA A 31 19.35 13.55 26.10
C ALA A 31 18.06 12.70 26.13
N ILE A 32 17.13 12.99 27.06
CA ILE A 32 15.84 12.30 27.13
C ILE A 32 14.92 12.75 26.00
N ILE A 33 14.89 14.04 25.65
CA ILE A 33 14.01 14.56 24.58
C ILE A 33 14.44 14.05 23.19
N SER A 34 15.74 13.93 22.93
CA SER A 34 16.23 13.45 21.63
C SER A 34 16.01 11.95 21.41
N SER A 35 16.26 11.11 22.42
CA SER A 35 16.09 9.66 22.32
C SER A 35 14.62 9.20 22.34
N SER A 36 13.77 9.87 23.13
CA SER A 36 12.33 9.55 23.21
C SER A 36 11.59 9.83 21.90
N LEU A 37 11.96 10.89 21.16
CA LEU A 37 11.27 11.26 19.93
C LEU A 37 11.46 10.25 18.77
N TYR A 38 12.62 9.57 18.70
CA TYR A 38 12.87 8.51 17.72
C TYR A 38 12.32 7.14 18.16
N ALA A 39 12.21 6.91 19.47
CA ALA A 39 11.67 5.66 20.02
C ALA A 39 10.14 5.57 19.91
N VAL A 40 9.42 6.69 20.07
CA VAL A 40 7.94 6.74 20.05
C VAL A 40 7.34 6.20 18.74
N PRO A 41 7.79 6.59 17.53
CA PRO A 41 7.29 6.01 16.28
C PRO A 41 7.55 4.51 16.17
N THR A 42 8.67 4.03 16.73
CA THR A 42 9.08 2.63 16.65
C THR A 42 8.21 1.75 17.54
N ILE A 43 7.91 2.21 18.77
CA ILE A 43 7.01 1.52 19.70
C ILE A 43 5.56 1.60 19.21
N TYR A 44 5.11 2.74 18.68
CA TYR A 44 3.77 2.87 18.10
C TYR A 44 3.55 1.85 16.97
N CYS A 45 4.52 1.74 16.05
CA CYS A 45 4.47 0.75 14.98
C CYS A 45 4.64 -0.70 15.46
N GLN A 46 4.89 -0.94 16.74
CA GLN A 46 4.86 -2.29 17.31
C GLN A 46 3.42 -2.76 17.56
N PHE A 47 2.53 -1.86 17.95
CA PHE A 47 1.15 -2.16 18.33
C PHE A 47 0.12 -1.72 17.28
N THR A 48 0.46 -0.71 16.47
CA THR A 48 -0.38 -0.19 15.39
C THR A 48 0.26 -0.43 14.03
N GLU A 49 -0.57 -0.60 13.01
CA GLU A 49 -0.12 -0.77 11.63
C GLU A 49 0.50 0.52 11.07
N CYS A 50 1.70 0.39 10.51
CA CYS A 50 2.46 1.48 9.91
C CYS A 50 2.88 1.14 8.49
N CYS A 51 3.07 2.16 7.65
CA CYS A 51 3.51 2.00 6.25
C CYS A 51 5.02 1.69 6.13
N ARG A 52 5.52 0.70 6.88
CA ARG A 52 6.91 0.22 6.83
C ARG A 52 7.12 -0.96 7.77
N GLY A 53 8.30 -1.58 7.66
CA GLY A 53 8.79 -2.59 8.58
C GLY A 53 7.94 -3.85 8.54
N LYS A 54 7.59 -4.39 9.71
CA LYS A 54 6.92 -5.70 9.83
C LYS A 54 5.50 -5.77 9.25
N TRP A 55 4.86 -4.64 8.95
CA TRP A 55 3.48 -4.58 8.47
C TRP A 55 3.38 -4.69 6.95
N ILE A 56 4.38 -4.16 6.24
CA ILE A 56 4.50 -4.23 4.77
C ILE A 56 5.81 -4.95 4.47
N ALA A 57 5.74 -6.27 4.49
CA ALA A 57 6.89 -7.15 4.30
C ALA A 57 6.57 -8.17 3.19
N PRO A 58 6.80 -7.81 1.91
CA PRO A 58 6.53 -8.67 0.78
C PRO A 58 7.16 -10.07 0.92
N ASN A 59 6.33 -11.10 0.90
CA ASN A 59 6.76 -12.50 0.90
C ASN A 59 6.59 -13.09 -0.52
N ILE A 60 7.58 -12.88 -1.38
CA ILE A 60 7.55 -13.31 -2.79
C ILE A 60 7.50 -14.84 -2.92
N THR A 61 8.26 -15.56 -2.10
CA THR A 61 8.25 -17.03 -2.10
C THR A 61 6.90 -17.59 -1.66
N GLY A 62 6.29 -16.99 -0.63
CA GLY A 62 4.94 -17.30 -0.21
C GLY A 62 3.90 -17.01 -1.30
N LEU A 63 4.03 -15.87 -1.98
CA LEU A 63 3.16 -15.49 -3.10
C LEU A 63 3.22 -16.54 -4.21
N GLN A 64 4.43 -16.93 -4.64
CA GLN A 64 4.64 -17.97 -5.65
C GLN A 64 4.01 -19.30 -5.23
N THR A 65 4.24 -19.71 -3.99
CA THR A 65 3.72 -20.97 -3.44
C THR A 65 2.19 -20.96 -3.39
N SER A 66 1.60 -19.86 -2.91
CA SER A 66 0.15 -19.70 -2.83
C SER A 66 -0.51 -19.67 -4.21
N LEU A 67 0.06 -18.93 -5.17
CA LEU A 67 -0.46 -18.93 -6.54
C LEU A 67 -0.37 -20.32 -7.18
N GLY A 68 0.77 -21.02 -7.02
CA GLY A 68 0.97 -22.34 -7.61
C GLY A 68 0.14 -23.46 -6.99
N ARG A 69 -0.16 -23.39 -5.69
CA ARG A 69 -0.88 -24.46 -4.96
C ARG A 69 -2.38 -24.20 -4.80
N ARG A 70 -2.82 -22.95 -4.82
CA ARG A 70 -4.22 -22.58 -4.52
C ARG A 70 -4.99 -22.14 -5.76
N VAL A 71 -4.32 -21.68 -6.83
CA VAL A 71 -4.98 -21.20 -8.04
C VAL A 71 -4.93 -22.27 -9.13
N PHE A 72 -6.07 -22.96 -9.32
CA PHE A 72 -6.19 -24.07 -10.27
C PHE A 72 -6.65 -23.58 -11.64
N GLY A 73 -6.18 -24.24 -12.70
CA GLY A 73 -6.61 -23.96 -14.08
C GLY A 73 -6.10 -22.63 -14.67
N GLN A 74 -5.41 -21.79 -13.90
CA GLN A 74 -4.94 -20.46 -14.31
C GLN A 74 -3.42 -20.37 -14.44
N HIS A 75 -2.80 -21.35 -15.12
CA HIS A 75 -1.34 -21.47 -15.23
C HIS A 75 -0.67 -20.22 -15.85
N LEU A 76 -1.35 -19.53 -16.77
CA LEU A 76 -0.89 -18.26 -17.37
C LEU A 76 -0.88 -17.10 -16.36
N VAL A 77 -1.85 -17.06 -15.45
CA VAL A 77 -1.99 -16.02 -14.42
C VAL A 77 -0.87 -16.16 -13.39
N THR A 78 -0.61 -17.38 -12.91
CA THR A 78 0.38 -17.64 -11.86
C THR A 78 1.77 -17.08 -12.20
N LYS A 79 2.27 -17.34 -13.41
CA LYS A 79 3.59 -16.85 -13.83
C LYS A 79 3.61 -15.33 -14.07
N THR A 80 2.57 -14.81 -14.72
CA THR A 80 2.49 -13.39 -15.11
C THR A 80 2.32 -12.48 -13.89
N VAL A 81 1.39 -12.82 -13.00
CA VAL A 81 1.13 -12.07 -11.76
C VAL A 81 2.37 -12.10 -10.86
N LEU A 82 2.99 -13.28 -10.67
CA LEU A 82 4.19 -13.39 -9.85
C LEU A 82 5.31 -12.48 -10.38
N LYS A 83 5.60 -12.53 -11.69
CA LYS A 83 6.65 -11.71 -12.30
C LYS A 83 6.37 -10.21 -12.14
N ALA A 84 5.13 -9.78 -12.42
CA ALA A 84 4.75 -8.37 -12.34
C ALA A 84 4.80 -7.84 -10.90
N VAL A 85 4.19 -8.56 -9.96
CA VAL A 85 4.13 -8.15 -8.54
C VAL A 85 5.52 -8.20 -7.91
N ALA A 86 6.28 -9.27 -8.09
CA ALA A 86 7.64 -9.38 -7.55
C ALA A 86 8.58 -8.32 -8.15
N GLY A 87 8.52 -8.10 -9.46
CA GLY A 87 9.31 -7.07 -10.14
C GLY A 87 9.02 -5.67 -9.59
N HIS A 88 7.74 -5.34 -9.38
CA HIS A 88 7.33 -4.06 -8.82
C HIS A 88 7.79 -3.88 -7.37
N LEU A 89 7.58 -4.90 -6.53
CA LEU A 89 7.89 -4.81 -5.09
C LEU A 89 9.39 -4.77 -4.80
N ASN A 90 10.21 -5.41 -5.65
CA ASN A 90 11.67 -5.42 -5.55
C ASN A 90 12.30 -4.13 -6.07
N ASN A 91 11.61 -3.37 -6.93
CA ASN A 91 12.08 -2.06 -7.36
C ASN A 91 11.75 -1.00 -6.28
N LYS A 92 12.79 -0.39 -5.69
CA LYS A 92 12.60 0.68 -4.69
C LYS A 92 12.08 1.99 -5.30
N SER A 93 12.33 2.22 -6.59
CA SER A 93 11.93 3.42 -7.33
C SER A 93 11.30 3.00 -8.67
N PRO A 94 10.09 2.39 -8.65
CA PRO A 94 9.36 2.09 -9.88
C PRO A 94 9.06 3.38 -10.62
N SER A 95 9.00 3.29 -11.95
CA SER A 95 8.80 4.45 -12.81
C SER A 95 7.33 4.83 -12.98
N LYS A 96 6.41 3.92 -12.64
CA LYS A 96 4.96 4.13 -12.56
C LYS A 96 4.31 3.10 -11.63
N ALA A 97 3.06 3.34 -11.24
CA ALA A 97 2.26 2.39 -10.47
C ALA A 97 2.07 1.07 -11.23
N LEU A 98 1.95 -0.04 -10.50
CA LEU A 98 1.62 -1.32 -11.11
C LEU A 98 0.11 -1.39 -11.34
N ALA A 99 -0.31 -1.54 -12.59
CA ALA A 99 -1.69 -1.80 -12.96
C ALA A 99 -1.85 -3.25 -13.45
N LEU A 100 -2.76 -3.99 -12.84
CA LEU A 100 -3.16 -5.34 -13.24
C LEU A 100 -4.65 -5.35 -13.58
N SER A 101 -5.02 -6.00 -14.68
CA SER A 101 -6.42 -6.19 -15.06
C SER A 101 -6.71 -7.69 -15.17
N PHE A 102 -7.62 -8.17 -14.34
CA PHE A 102 -8.10 -9.55 -14.34
C PHE A 102 -9.50 -9.57 -14.95
N ASN A 103 -9.59 -10.15 -16.15
CA ASN A 103 -10.82 -10.26 -16.92
C ASN A 103 -11.17 -11.74 -17.09
N GLY A 104 -12.45 -12.09 -16.95
CA GLY A 104 -12.92 -13.46 -17.14
C GLY A 104 -14.27 -13.73 -16.49
N TRP A 105 -14.77 -14.95 -16.60
CA TRP A 105 -16.08 -15.33 -16.04
C TRP A 105 -16.16 -15.18 -14.51
N THR A 106 -17.37 -15.07 -13.97
CA THR A 106 -17.60 -15.10 -12.52
C THR A 106 -17.16 -16.45 -11.95
N GLY A 107 -16.56 -16.44 -10.75
CA GLY A 107 -16.10 -17.68 -10.10
C GLY A 107 -14.77 -18.24 -10.63
N SER A 108 -14.11 -17.59 -11.60
CA SER A 108 -12.82 -18.04 -12.14
C SER A 108 -11.60 -17.76 -11.24
N GLY A 109 -11.80 -17.18 -10.06
CA GLY A 109 -10.75 -16.93 -9.06
C GLY A 109 -10.14 -15.52 -9.06
N LYS A 110 -10.70 -14.55 -9.80
CA LYS A 110 -10.18 -13.15 -9.85
C LYS A 110 -9.98 -12.52 -8.47
N ASN A 111 -11.04 -12.49 -7.66
CA ASN A 111 -11.00 -11.93 -6.30
C ASN A 111 -10.04 -12.74 -5.41
N PHE A 112 -10.01 -14.05 -5.58
CA PHE A 112 -9.13 -14.94 -4.83
C PHE A 112 -7.64 -14.65 -5.10
N VAL A 113 -7.26 -14.41 -6.36
CA VAL A 113 -5.90 -14.00 -6.72
C VAL A 113 -5.55 -12.64 -6.09
N SER A 114 -6.46 -11.66 -6.14
CA SER A 114 -6.23 -10.35 -5.50
C SER A 114 -6.04 -10.47 -3.98
N LYS A 115 -6.80 -11.36 -3.32
CA LYS A 115 -6.65 -11.66 -1.89
C LYS A 115 -5.29 -12.29 -1.58
N ILE A 116 -4.84 -13.26 -2.39
CA ILE A 116 -3.51 -13.86 -2.25
C ILE A 116 -2.41 -12.79 -2.36
N ILE A 117 -2.55 -11.85 -3.31
CA ILE A 117 -1.59 -10.75 -3.45
C ILE A 117 -1.55 -9.90 -2.16
N ALA A 118 -2.71 -9.48 -1.66
CA ALA A 118 -2.79 -8.69 -0.42
C ALA A 118 -2.17 -9.44 0.79
N GLU A 119 -2.51 -10.72 0.98
CA GLU A 119 -1.98 -11.60 2.05
C GLU A 119 -0.45 -11.68 2.08
N HIS A 120 0.20 -11.55 0.91
CA HIS A 120 1.65 -11.69 0.79
C HIS A 120 2.40 -10.36 0.69
N ILE A 121 1.68 -9.23 0.61
CA ILE A 121 2.29 -7.89 0.67
C ILE A 121 2.13 -7.31 2.08
N PHE A 122 0.93 -7.44 2.65
CA PHE A 122 0.56 -6.86 3.93
C PHE A 122 0.36 -7.94 4.96
N ARG A 123 0.91 -7.74 6.16
CA ARG A 123 0.77 -8.70 7.26
C ARG A 123 -0.69 -8.98 7.64
N LYS A 124 -1.56 -7.98 7.52
CA LYS A 124 -3.00 -8.10 7.77
C LYS A 124 -3.80 -8.52 6.54
N GLY A 125 -3.16 -8.77 5.40
CA GLY A 125 -3.83 -9.10 4.16
C GLY A 125 -4.88 -8.04 3.77
N MET A 126 -6.11 -8.49 3.52
CA MET A 126 -7.24 -7.62 3.16
C MET A 126 -7.68 -6.68 4.30
N ASP A 127 -7.38 -7.02 5.56
CA ASP A 127 -7.72 -6.20 6.74
C ASP A 127 -6.67 -5.11 7.03
N SER A 128 -5.70 -4.92 6.12
CA SER A 128 -4.70 -3.86 6.22
C SER A 128 -5.32 -2.50 5.93
N ASN A 129 -4.94 -1.49 6.72
CA ASN A 129 -5.33 -0.09 6.47
C ASN A 129 -4.82 0.47 5.12
N PHE A 130 -3.94 -0.25 4.42
CA PHE A 130 -3.36 0.12 3.14
C PHE A 130 -3.90 -0.69 1.97
N VAL A 131 -4.87 -1.57 2.22
CA VAL A 131 -5.62 -2.30 1.18
C VAL A 131 -7.01 -1.70 1.08
N HIS A 132 -7.38 -1.26 -0.11
CA HIS A 132 -8.65 -0.60 -0.38
C HIS A 132 -9.39 -1.41 -1.43
N GLN A 133 -10.43 -2.13 -1.03
CA GLN A 133 -11.34 -2.79 -1.95
C GLN A 133 -12.51 -1.85 -2.23
N ILE A 134 -12.75 -1.60 -3.52
CA ILE A 134 -13.81 -0.76 -4.04
C ILE A 134 -14.66 -1.63 -4.96
N ILE A 135 -15.95 -1.79 -4.66
CA ILE A 135 -16.89 -2.61 -5.43
C ILE A 135 -17.82 -1.66 -6.17
N ALA A 136 -17.76 -1.64 -7.50
CA ALA A 136 -18.46 -0.65 -8.31
C ALA A 136 -19.97 -0.56 -8.02
N THR A 137 -20.65 -1.69 -7.83
CA THR A 137 -22.09 -1.75 -7.56
C THR A 137 -22.49 -1.32 -6.15
N HIS A 138 -21.57 -1.38 -5.19
CA HIS A 138 -21.81 -0.95 -3.82
C HIS A 138 -21.42 0.52 -3.63
N ASP A 139 -20.20 0.88 -4.06
CA ASP A 139 -19.63 2.20 -3.78
C ASP A 139 -20.10 3.25 -4.79
N PHE A 140 -20.45 2.85 -6.01
CA PHE A 140 -20.83 3.74 -7.12
C PHE A 140 -22.11 3.29 -7.85
N PRO A 141 -23.24 3.09 -7.14
CA PRO A 141 -24.44 2.46 -7.70
C PRO A 141 -25.17 3.29 -8.77
N HIS A 142 -25.05 4.62 -8.74
CA HIS A 142 -25.88 5.51 -9.56
C HIS A 142 -25.07 6.37 -10.54
N GLN A 143 -25.37 6.24 -11.84
CA GLN A 143 -24.71 7.04 -12.88
C GLN A 143 -24.94 8.55 -12.73
N SER A 144 -26.07 8.96 -12.13
CA SER A 144 -26.40 10.37 -11.85
C SER A 144 -25.38 11.06 -10.92
N ASP A 145 -24.70 10.28 -10.08
CA ASP A 145 -23.85 10.81 -9.02
C ASP A 145 -22.36 10.75 -9.40
N VAL A 146 -22.04 10.47 -10.67
CA VAL A 146 -20.68 10.22 -11.14
C VAL A 146 -19.71 11.35 -10.79
N GLU A 147 -20.13 12.62 -10.86
CA GLU A 147 -19.27 13.75 -10.50
C GLU A 147 -18.97 13.83 -9.00
N TYR A 148 -19.89 13.36 -8.16
CA TYR A 148 -19.63 13.19 -6.73
C TYR A 148 -18.67 12.03 -6.48
N TYR A 149 -18.88 10.87 -7.13
CA TYR A 149 -18.00 9.71 -7.02
C TYR A 149 -16.57 10.00 -7.51
N LYS A 150 -16.41 10.80 -8.58
CA LYS A 150 -15.10 11.26 -9.04
C LYS A 150 -14.34 12.01 -7.96
N ARG A 151 -15.01 12.88 -7.19
CA ARG A 151 -14.38 13.61 -6.07
C ARG A 151 -14.01 12.68 -4.92
N GLN A 152 -14.93 11.77 -4.55
CA GLN A 152 -14.67 10.77 -3.51
C GLN A 152 -13.48 9.89 -3.86
N LEU A 153 -13.45 9.33 -5.07
CA LEU A 153 -12.38 8.42 -5.48
C LEU A 153 -11.02 9.12 -5.56
N ARG A 154 -10.96 10.37 -6.04
CA ARG A 154 -9.73 11.18 -5.98
C ARG A 154 -9.26 11.38 -4.55
N SER A 155 -10.16 11.74 -3.64
CA SER A 155 -9.82 11.95 -2.22
C SER A 155 -9.35 10.66 -1.54
N LEU A 156 -9.99 9.53 -1.84
CA LEU A 156 -9.61 8.21 -1.34
C LEU A 156 -8.18 7.87 -1.79
N VAL A 157 -7.91 7.92 -3.10
CA VAL A 157 -6.60 7.55 -3.65
C VAL A 157 -5.50 8.47 -3.12
N ALA A 158 -5.69 9.80 -3.22
CA ALA A 158 -4.69 10.76 -2.74
C ALA A 158 -4.46 10.65 -1.22
N GLY A 159 -5.52 10.50 -0.43
CA GLY A 159 -5.43 10.37 1.02
C GLY A 159 -4.77 9.06 1.47
N SER A 160 -5.06 7.95 0.80
CA SER A 160 -4.43 6.66 1.06
C SER A 160 -2.95 6.66 0.69
N VAL A 161 -2.59 7.13 -0.50
CA VAL A 161 -1.19 7.15 -0.94
C VAL A 161 -0.34 8.14 -0.14
N SER A 162 -0.93 9.27 0.29
CA SER A 162 -0.26 10.19 1.22
C SER A 162 0.08 9.55 2.57
N LYS A 163 -0.76 8.62 3.05
CA LYS A 163 -0.49 7.83 4.27
C LYS A 163 0.50 6.70 4.00
N CYS A 164 0.41 6.09 2.82
CA CYS A 164 1.26 4.98 2.42
C CYS A 164 1.45 4.87 0.91
N SER A 165 2.66 5.11 0.42
CA SER A 165 2.98 5.02 -1.02
C SER A 165 2.74 3.62 -1.61
N ARG A 166 2.83 2.57 -0.78
CA ARG A 166 2.60 1.17 -1.14
C ARG A 166 1.14 0.72 -0.98
N SER A 167 0.17 1.64 -0.97
CA SER A 167 -1.25 1.27 -0.96
C SER A 167 -1.64 0.38 -2.15
N LEU A 168 -2.52 -0.57 -1.88
CA LEU A 168 -3.12 -1.47 -2.85
C LEU A 168 -4.60 -1.11 -3.03
N PHE A 169 -5.00 -0.82 -4.26
CA PHE A 169 -6.39 -0.57 -4.63
C PHE A 169 -6.91 -1.73 -5.48
N ILE A 170 -8.02 -2.32 -5.06
CA ILE A 170 -8.70 -3.41 -5.76
C ILE A 170 -10.06 -2.89 -6.19
N PHE A 171 -10.27 -2.71 -7.49
CA PHE A 171 -11.53 -2.30 -8.07
C PHE A 171 -12.26 -3.53 -8.59
N ASP A 172 -13.34 -3.90 -7.93
CA ASP A 172 -14.19 -5.04 -8.27
C ASP A 172 -15.42 -4.62 -9.09
N GLU A 173 -15.93 -5.55 -9.89
CA GLU A 173 -17.06 -5.37 -10.80
C GLU A 173 -16.89 -4.16 -11.76
N MET A 174 -15.70 -4.00 -12.32
CA MET A 174 -15.37 -2.86 -13.18
C MET A 174 -16.25 -2.71 -14.42
N ASP A 175 -16.81 -3.82 -14.90
CA ASP A 175 -17.81 -3.84 -15.98
C ASP A 175 -19.08 -3.05 -15.65
N LYS A 176 -19.35 -2.80 -14.36
CA LYS A 176 -20.53 -2.10 -13.86
C LYS A 176 -20.22 -0.70 -13.35
N MET A 177 -18.99 -0.22 -13.49
CA MET A 177 -18.60 1.12 -13.01
C MET A 177 -19.24 2.22 -13.86
N PRO A 178 -19.73 3.31 -13.25
CA PRO A 178 -20.26 4.45 -13.99
C PRO A 178 -19.29 4.97 -15.06
N THR A 179 -19.83 5.30 -16.23
CA THR A 179 -19.04 5.74 -17.38
C THR A 179 -18.27 7.01 -17.03
N GLY A 180 -16.98 7.03 -17.39
CA GLY A 180 -16.08 8.16 -17.13
C GLY A 180 -15.57 8.27 -15.69
N LEU A 181 -15.99 7.40 -14.76
CA LEU A 181 -15.47 7.41 -13.39
C LEU A 181 -14.01 6.93 -13.35
N ILE A 182 -13.69 5.87 -14.08
CA ILE A 182 -12.33 5.29 -14.09
C ILE A 182 -11.26 6.23 -14.65
N ASP A 183 -11.65 7.17 -15.53
CA ASP A 183 -10.73 8.11 -16.19
C ASP A 183 -9.98 9.00 -15.19
N ILE A 184 -10.52 9.20 -13.99
CA ILE A 184 -9.86 9.97 -12.94
C ILE A 184 -8.58 9.31 -12.42
N LEU A 185 -8.41 8.00 -12.64
CA LEU A 185 -7.23 7.27 -12.20
C LEU A 185 -6.05 7.40 -13.16
N LYS A 186 -6.28 7.83 -14.42
CA LYS A 186 -5.22 7.95 -15.45
C LYS A 186 -3.96 8.68 -14.93
N PRO A 187 -4.09 9.86 -14.28
CA PRO A 187 -2.92 10.58 -13.78
C PRO A 187 -2.08 9.79 -12.76
N TYR A 188 -2.71 8.88 -12.00
CA TYR A 188 -2.03 8.09 -10.96
C TYR A 188 -1.37 6.80 -11.52
N LEU A 189 -1.74 6.39 -12.73
CA LEU A 189 -1.21 5.20 -13.41
C LEU A 189 -0.10 5.53 -14.42
N ASP A 190 -0.04 6.78 -14.87
CA ASP A 190 0.94 7.27 -15.82
C ASP A 190 2.31 7.57 -15.18
N HIS A 191 3.30 7.91 -16.00
CA HIS A 191 4.70 8.10 -15.59
C HIS A 191 4.99 9.40 -14.83
N TYR A 192 3.95 10.12 -14.38
CA TYR A 192 4.14 11.38 -13.68
C TYR A 192 4.66 11.11 -12.27
N PRO A 193 5.88 11.59 -11.94
CA PRO A 193 6.52 11.27 -10.66
C PRO A 193 5.74 11.81 -9.46
N ASP A 194 4.94 12.86 -9.65
CA ASP A 194 4.07 13.41 -8.63
C ASP A 194 2.82 14.10 -9.22
N VAL A 195 1.63 13.60 -8.86
CA VAL A 195 0.37 14.32 -9.10
C VAL A 195 -0.01 15.03 -7.80
N GLY A 196 0.20 16.34 -7.75
CA GLY A 196 -0.03 17.12 -6.52
C GLY A 196 0.97 16.81 -5.40
N LYS A 197 2.25 16.58 -5.75
CA LYS A 197 3.37 16.28 -4.82
C LYS A 197 3.29 14.92 -4.09
N ILE A 198 2.39 14.04 -4.51
CA ILE A 198 2.25 12.68 -3.98
C ILE A 198 2.83 11.69 -4.99
N ASP A 199 3.71 10.79 -4.54
CA ASP A 199 4.33 9.75 -5.37
C ASP A 199 3.47 8.48 -5.38
N TYR A 200 2.77 8.24 -6.49
CA TYR A 200 1.90 7.09 -6.70
C TYR A 200 2.64 5.87 -7.26
N ARG A 201 3.92 6.01 -7.63
CA ARG A 201 4.62 5.00 -8.43
C ARG A 201 4.78 3.67 -7.70
N GLN A 202 4.82 3.68 -6.37
CA GLN A 202 4.92 2.47 -5.55
C GLN A 202 3.57 1.77 -5.31
N SER A 203 2.45 2.41 -5.66
CA SER A 203 1.12 1.85 -5.45
C SER A 203 0.81 0.73 -6.46
N ILE A 204 -0.18 -0.09 -6.11
CA ILE A 204 -0.66 -1.19 -6.94
C ILE A 204 -2.16 -1.02 -7.15
N PHE A 205 -2.60 -1.14 -8.40
CA PHE A 205 -3.99 -1.08 -8.82
C PHE A 205 -4.37 -2.39 -9.48
N ILE A 206 -5.41 -3.05 -8.97
CA ILE A 206 -5.94 -4.30 -9.50
C ILE A 206 -7.39 -4.03 -9.95
N PHE A 207 -7.67 -4.26 -11.22
CA PHE A 207 -8.98 -4.09 -11.83
C PHE A 207 -9.58 -5.47 -12.13
N LEU A 208 -10.76 -5.76 -11.56
CA LEU A 208 -11.46 -7.03 -11.73
C LEU A 208 -12.72 -6.77 -12.55
N SER A 209 -12.87 -7.47 -13.68
CA SER A 209 -14.04 -7.35 -14.54
C SER A 209 -14.52 -8.70 -15.04
N ASN A 210 -15.83 -8.78 -15.33
CA ASN A 210 -16.43 -9.86 -16.09
C ASN A 210 -16.44 -9.60 -17.61
N THR A 211 -15.96 -8.43 -18.05
CA THR A 211 -15.83 -8.09 -19.48
C THR A 211 -15.01 -9.16 -20.21
N GLY A 212 -15.47 -9.56 -21.39
CA GLY A 212 -14.80 -10.59 -22.19
C GLY A 212 -14.95 -12.02 -21.67
N GLY A 213 -15.66 -12.25 -20.56
CA GLY A 213 -15.88 -13.60 -20.03
C GLY A 213 -16.56 -14.55 -21.04
N HIS A 214 -17.51 -14.05 -21.83
CA HIS A 214 -18.15 -14.83 -22.90
C HIS A 214 -17.19 -15.16 -24.06
N LEU A 215 -16.33 -14.21 -24.46
CA LEU A 215 -15.33 -14.44 -25.53
C LEU A 215 -14.26 -15.46 -25.10
N ILE A 216 -13.80 -15.37 -23.85
CA ILE A 216 -12.83 -16.31 -23.27
C ILE A 216 -13.43 -17.71 -23.17
N ASN A 217 -14.67 -17.83 -22.67
CA ASN A 217 -15.35 -19.12 -22.60
C ASN A 217 -15.55 -19.72 -24.00
N ASN A 218 -15.93 -18.92 -24.99
CA ASN A 218 -16.09 -19.40 -26.36
C ASN A 218 -14.78 -19.87 -26.98
N ALA A 219 -13.66 -19.16 -26.76
CA ALA A 219 -12.35 -19.60 -27.24
C ALA A 219 -11.95 -20.96 -26.63
N VAL A 220 -12.15 -21.14 -25.31
CA VAL A 220 -11.88 -22.41 -24.63
C VAL A 220 -12.80 -23.54 -25.14
N LEU A 221 -14.09 -23.24 -25.35
CA LEU A 221 -15.05 -24.21 -25.90
C LEU A 221 -14.71 -24.61 -27.33
N THR A 222 -14.24 -23.68 -28.16
CA THR A 222 -13.82 -23.96 -29.55
C THR A 222 -12.61 -24.88 -29.57
N HIS A 223 -11.53 -24.55 -28.84
CA HIS A 223 -10.36 -25.43 -28.73
C HIS A 223 -10.72 -26.82 -28.19
N TRP A 224 -11.56 -26.91 -27.16
CA TRP A 224 -11.98 -28.21 -26.63
C TRP A 224 -12.74 -29.04 -27.68
N LYS A 225 -13.60 -28.41 -28.50
CA LYS A 225 -14.32 -29.10 -29.58
C LYS A 225 -13.40 -29.54 -30.71
N GLU A 226 -12.40 -28.73 -31.06
CA GLU A 226 -11.39 -29.04 -32.07
C GLU A 226 -10.53 -30.23 -31.63
N GLU A 227 -9.99 -30.20 -30.41
CA GLU A 227 -9.21 -31.31 -29.85
C GLU A 227 -10.02 -32.60 -29.68
N ARG A 228 -11.34 -32.51 -29.48
CA ARG A 228 -12.21 -33.69 -29.37
C ARG A 228 -12.50 -34.31 -30.73
N LYS A 229 -12.61 -33.50 -31.78
CA LYS A 229 -12.77 -33.98 -33.17
C LYS A 229 -11.52 -34.65 -33.71
N GLU A 230 -10.33 -34.21 -33.31
CA GLU A 230 -9.07 -34.84 -33.71
C GLU A 230 -8.81 -36.18 -32.99
N ARG A 231 -9.54 -36.46 -31.90
CA ARG A 231 -9.43 -37.71 -31.11
C ARG A 231 -10.47 -38.78 -31.46
N THR A 232 -11.38 -38.50 -32.38
CA THR A 232 -12.41 -39.43 -32.92
C THR A 232 -12.21 -39.65 -34.39
#